data_AF-A0A1G2KY46-F1
#
_entry.id   AF-A0A1G2KY46-F1
#
_cell.length_a   1.000
_cell.length_b   1.000
_cell.length_c   1.000
_cell.angle_alpha   90.00
_cell.angle_beta   90.00
_cell.angle_gamma   90.00
#
_symmetry.space_group_name_H-M   'P 1'
#
loop_
_entity.id
_entity.type
_entity.pdbx_description
1 polymer ?
#
loop_
_entity_poly.entity_id
_entity_poly.type
_entity_poly.pdbx_seq_one_letter_code
_entity_poly.pdbx_strand_id
1 'polypeptide(L)'
;MTGRQKLFEVRRTEDDISFLRNYLTIELMEELKLFTYGRPCAHPPGQRCPQCESVVITSRDQEAILESLLAPRYNYGVPRIVIRDVVGNALYLEHLDRDTTFLDREFAAQTLTYMTELWKHHVALTTKDAQNNVVNLTAKPS
;
A
#
# COMPACT_ATOMS: atom_id res chain seq x y z
N MET A 1 -20.70 -24.13 21.57
CA MET A 1 -20.85 -23.08 20.55
C MET A 1 -20.70 -23.73 19.19
N THR A 2 -21.62 -23.50 18.25
CA THR A 2 -21.50 -24.06 16.89
C THR A 2 -20.50 -23.26 16.06
N GLY A 3 -19.90 -23.86 15.02
CA GLY A 3 -18.96 -23.15 14.14
C GLY A 3 -19.57 -21.91 13.49
N ARG A 4 -20.87 -21.96 13.14
CA ARG A 4 -21.61 -20.81 12.60
C ARG A 4 -21.75 -19.69 13.63
N GLN A 5 -21.99 -20.01 14.89
CA GLN A 5 -22.05 -19.01 15.96
C GLN A 5 -20.70 -18.30 16.14
N LYS A 6 -19.59 -19.06 16.13
CA LYS A 6 -18.24 -18.47 16.20
C LYS A 6 -17.95 -17.57 15.00
N LEU A 7 -18.34 -17.97 13.79
CA LEU A 7 -18.16 -17.15 12.58
C LEU A 7 -18.86 -15.77 12.68
N PHE A 8 -20.07 -15.72 13.23
CA PHE A 8 -20.77 -14.45 13.43
C PHE A 8 -20.22 -13.61 14.59
N GLU A 9 -19.68 -14.23 15.62
CA GLU A 9 -18.97 -13.54 16.71
C GLU A 9 -17.69 -12.88 16.17
N VAL A 10 -16.86 -13.63 15.45
CA VAL A 10 -15.62 -13.15 14.83
C VAL A 10 -15.91 -11.98 13.89
N ARG A 11 -16.90 -12.12 13.00
CA ARG A 11 -17.31 -11.02 12.09
C ARG A 11 -17.71 -9.73 12.83
N ARG A 12 -18.22 -9.81 14.06
CA ARG A 12 -18.63 -8.64 14.85
C ARG A 12 -17.48 -7.97 15.58
N THR A 13 -16.39 -8.70 15.81
CA THR A 13 -15.31 -8.32 16.73
C THR A 13 -13.98 -8.07 16.02
N GLU A 14 -13.79 -8.66 14.84
CA GLU A 14 -12.55 -8.63 14.08
C GLU A 14 -12.75 -7.92 12.74
N ASP A 15 -11.72 -7.21 12.28
CA ASP A 15 -11.63 -6.70 10.92
C ASP A 15 -10.86 -7.69 10.02
N ASP A 16 -10.72 -7.35 8.74
CA ASP A 16 -10.03 -8.18 7.75
C ASP A 16 -8.57 -8.51 8.11
N ILE A 17 -7.89 -7.60 8.81
CA ILE A 17 -6.48 -7.72 9.18
C ILE A 17 -6.36 -8.60 10.41
N SER A 18 -7.11 -8.28 11.46
CA SER A 18 -7.08 -9.01 12.72
C SER A 18 -7.64 -10.43 12.57
N PHE A 19 -8.64 -10.64 11.70
CA PHE A 19 -9.14 -11.97 11.35
C PHE A 19 -8.03 -12.87 10.80
N LEU A 20 -7.27 -12.41 9.79
CA LEU A 20 -6.22 -13.23 9.20
C LEU A 20 -5.07 -13.48 10.19
N ARG A 21 -4.64 -12.47 10.95
CA ARG A 21 -3.57 -12.64 11.96
C ARG A 21 -3.95 -13.63 13.06
N ASN A 22 -5.19 -13.60 13.53
CA ASN A 22 -5.62 -14.38 14.68
C ASN A 22 -6.05 -15.81 14.31
N TYR A 23 -6.58 -16.02 13.10
CA TYR A 23 -7.25 -17.29 12.73
C TYR A 23 -6.58 -18.06 11.59
N LEU A 24 -5.67 -17.45 10.81
CA LEU A 24 -4.84 -18.20 9.86
C LEU A 24 -3.60 -18.74 10.59
N THR A 25 -3.76 -19.89 11.25
CA THR A 25 -2.68 -20.51 12.03
C THR A 25 -1.66 -21.21 11.14
N ILE A 26 -0.48 -21.52 11.69
CA ILE A 26 0.60 -22.22 10.95
C ILE A 26 0.09 -23.56 10.42
N GLU A 27 -0.63 -24.32 11.24
CA GLU A 27 -1.18 -25.63 10.86
C GLU A 27 -2.14 -25.50 9.67
N LEU A 28 -2.97 -24.45 9.67
CA LEU A 28 -3.89 -24.16 8.57
C LEU A 28 -3.13 -23.75 7.30
N MET A 29 -2.06 -22.96 7.44
CA MET A 29 -1.21 -22.58 6.31
C MET A 29 -0.53 -23.79 5.67
N GLU A 30 -0.06 -24.73 6.49
CA GLU A 30 0.56 -25.98 6.03
C GLU A 30 -0.46 -26.90 5.34
N GLU A 31 -1.64 -27.07 5.94
CA GLU A 31 -2.73 -27.86 5.37
C GLU A 31 -3.17 -27.30 4.00
N LEU A 32 -3.31 -25.98 3.91
CA LEU A 32 -3.66 -25.25 2.69
C LEU A 32 -2.48 -25.11 1.71
N LYS A 33 -1.27 -25.53 2.11
CA LYS A 33 -0.02 -25.42 1.33
C LYS A 33 0.23 -23.99 0.83
N LEU A 34 0.04 -23.00 1.71
CA LEU A 34 0.25 -21.60 1.37
C LEU A 34 1.75 -21.29 1.20
N PHE A 35 2.04 -20.38 0.29
CA PHE A 35 3.39 -19.87 0.02
C PHE A 35 3.30 -18.51 -0.66
N THR A 36 4.34 -17.70 -0.51
CA THR A 36 4.51 -16.49 -1.31
C THR A 36 5.25 -16.81 -2.61
N TYR A 37 4.92 -16.09 -3.67
CA TYR A 37 5.59 -16.23 -4.97
C TYR A 37 5.91 -14.86 -5.55
N GLY A 38 6.86 -14.82 -6.47
CA GLY A 38 7.30 -13.58 -7.08
C GLY A 38 8.32 -13.84 -8.18
N ARG A 39 8.84 -12.76 -8.74
CA ARG A 39 9.94 -12.84 -9.70
C ARG A 39 11.25 -13.01 -8.93
N PRO A 40 12.21 -13.81 -9.43
CA PRO A 40 13.53 -13.94 -8.82
C PRO A 40 14.39 -12.67 -9.01
N CYS A 41 13.97 -11.73 -9.87
CA CYS A 41 14.64 -10.47 -10.13
C CYS A 41 14.17 -9.37 -9.14
N ALA A 42 15.11 -8.66 -8.50
CA ALA A 42 14.83 -7.57 -7.56
C ALA A 42 15.14 -6.16 -8.12
N HIS A 43 15.15 -5.99 -9.45
CA HIS A 43 15.46 -4.68 -10.03
C HIS A 43 14.25 -3.74 -10.01
N PRO A 44 14.48 -2.41 -10.03
CA PRO A 44 13.42 -1.42 -9.98
C PRO A 44 12.36 -1.61 -11.09
N PRO A 45 11.11 -1.19 -10.86
CA PRO A 45 10.08 -1.11 -11.89
C PRO A 45 10.58 -0.38 -13.15
N GLY A 46 10.30 -0.94 -14.33
CA GLY A 46 10.70 -0.37 -15.63
C GLY A 46 11.96 -1.00 -16.23
N GLN A 47 12.78 -1.71 -15.45
CA GLN A 47 13.83 -2.58 -15.98
C GLN A 47 13.26 -3.98 -16.24
N ARG A 48 13.77 -4.65 -17.28
CA ARG A 48 13.41 -6.04 -17.60
C ARG A 48 14.69 -6.84 -17.77
N CYS A 49 14.76 -8.01 -17.14
CA CYS A 49 15.77 -9.01 -17.41
C CYS A 49 15.09 -10.36 -17.72
N PRO A 50 15.81 -11.32 -18.34
CA PRO A 50 15.24 -12.63 -18.66
C PRO A 50 14.63 -13.37 -17.46
N GLN A 51 15.17 -13.13 -16.26
CA GLN A 51 14.68 -13.74 -15.02
C GLN A 51 13.27 -13.27 -14.62
N CYS A 52 12.82 -12.12 -15.11
CA CYS A 52 11.48 -11.60 -14.82
C CYS A 52 10.35 -12.30 -15.58
N GLU A 53 10.69 -13.20 -16.50
CA GLU A 53 9.74 -14.07 -17.20
C GLU A 53 9.38 -15.31 -16.36
N SER A 54 10.13 -15.56 -15.28
CA SER A 54 9.89 -16.69 -14.37
C SER A 54 9.22 -16.24 -13.08
N VAL A 55 8.37 -17.10 -12.54
CA VAL A 55 7.79 -16.97 -11.20
C VAL A 55 8.34 -18.10 -10.34
N VAL A 56 8.85 -17.76 -9.17
CA VAL A 56 9.40 -18.69 -8.19
C VAL A 56 8.66 -18.56 -6.87
N ILE A 57 8.68 -19.63 -6.08
CA ILE A 57 8.26 -19.58 -4.68
C ILE A 57 9.32 -18.79 -3.91
N THR A 58 8.91 -17.74 -3.20
CA THR A 58 9.82 -16.84 -2.48
C THR A 58 9.96 -17.21 -1.00
N SER A 59 8.88 -17.64 -0.35
CA SER A 59 8.90 -18.05 1.06
C SER A 59 7.69 -18.94 1.38
N ARG A 60 7.84 -19.75 2.43
CA ARG A 60 6.75 -20.48 3.10
C ARG A 60 6.58 -20.06 4.56
N ASP A 61 7.26 -19.00 4.97
CA ASP A 61 7.25 -18.51 6.34
C ASP A 61 5.92 -17.83 6.64
N GLN A 62 5.41 -18.04 7.86
CA GLN A 62 4.12 -17.53 8.31
C GLN A 62 4.00 -16.01 8.12
N GLU A 63 5.03 -15.27 8.56
CA GLU A 63 5.05 -13.81 8.46
C GLU A 63 5.02 -13.33 7.01
N ALA A 64 5.78 -13.98 6.12
CA ALA A 64 5.80 -13.64 4.70
C ALA A 64 4.43 -13.88 4.05
N ILE A 65 3.78 -15.01 4.37
CA ILE A 65 2.44 -15.34 3.86
C ILE A 65 1.42 -14.31 4.37
N LEU A 66 1.40 -14.02 5.67
CA LEU A 66 0.48 -13.04 6.25
C LEU A 66 0.71 -11.65 5.65
N GLU A 67 1.95 -11.21 5.58
CA GLU A 67 2.27 -9.90 5.03
C GLU A 67 1.87 -9.80 3.55
N SER A 68 2.04 -10.86 2.75
CA SER A 68 1.58 -10.86 1.35
C SER A 68 0.05 -10.72 1.19
N LEU A 69 -0.71 -11.26 2.13
CA LEU A 69 -2.18 -11.19 2.14
C LEU A 69 -2.69 -9.86 2.71
N LEU A 70 -1.96 -9.30 3.68
CA LEU A 70 -2.34 -8.11 4.44
C LEU A 70 -1.85 -6.82 3.81
N ALA A 71 -0.69 -6.82 3.14
CA ALA A 71 -0.07 -5.62 2.59
C ALA A 71 -1.02 -4.81 1.69
N PRO A 72 -1.79 -5.42 0.76
CA PRO A 72 -2.76 -4.69 -0.06
C PRO A 72 -3.95 -4.12 0.72
N ARG A 73 -4.22 -4.65 1.92
CA ARG A 73 -5.34 -4.27 2.78
C ARG A 73 -4.99 -3.14 3.75
N TYR A 74 -3.70 -2.83 3.96
CA TYR A 74 -3.33 -1.62 4.69
C TYR A 74 -3.85 -0.39 3.92
N ASN A 75 -4.70 0.40 4.57
CA ASN A 75 -5.43 1.54 3.99
C ASN A 75 -6.21 1.21 2.70
N TYR A 76 -6.56 -0.05 2.46
CA TYR A 76 -7.20 -0.52 1.21
C TYR A 76 -6.43 -0.11 -0.06
N GLY A 77 -5.10 0.02 0.01
CA GLY A 77 -4.28 0.52 -1.09
C GLY A 77 -4.45 2.01 -1.40
N VAL A 78 -5.17 2.75 -0.55
CA VAL A 78 -5.28 4.21 -0.65
C VAL A 78 -4.02 4.84 -0.04
N PRO A 79 -3.31 5.71 -0.78
CA PRO A 79 -2.12 6.36 -0.26
C PRO A 79 -2.46 7.27 0.91
N ARG A 80 -1.65 7.21 1.96
CA ARG A 80 -1.85 8.01 3.16
C ARG A 80 -1.23 9.39 2.99
N ILE A 81 -2.05 10.36 2.63
CA ILE A 81 -1.63 11.77 2.47
C ILE A 81 -2.04 12.57 3.71
N VAL A 82 -1.09 13.27 4.32
CA VAL A 82 -1.33 14.15 5.47
C VAL A 82 -0.97 15.59 5.15
N ILE A 83 -1.59 16.53 5.86
CA ILE A 83 -1.17 17.93 5.85
C ILE A 83 0.09 18.03 6.73
N ARG A 84 1.20 18.43 6.11
CA ARG A 84 2.45 18.73 6.83
C ARG A 84 2.41 20.15 7.39
N ASP A 85 2.01 21.12 6.57
CA ASP A 85 2.00 22.54 6.96
C ASP A 85 1.10 23.39 6.05
N VAL A 86 0.80 24.62 6.50
CA VAL A 86 0.13 25.66 5.74
C VAL A 86 0.87 26.99 5.92
N VAL A 87 1.53 27.48 4.86
CA VAL A 87 2.33 28.71 4.92
C VAL A 87 1.88 29.67 3.83
N GLY A 88 1.48 30.89 4.20
CA GLY A 88 1.04 31.91 3.24
C GLY A 88 -0.12 31.43 2.36
N ASN A 89 -1.06 30.69 2.96
CA ASN A 89 -2.17 29.99 2.30
C ASN A 89 -1.76 28.88 1.33
N ALA A 90 -0.47 28.53 1.18
CA ALA A 90 -0.06 27.35 0.44
C ALA A 90 -0.19 26.10 1.31
N LEU A 91 -0.77 25.03 0.75
CA LEU A 91 -0.96 23.74 1.42
C LEU A 91 0.21 22.80 1.10
N TYR A 92 0.88 22.31 2.13
CA TYR A 92 1.96 21.34 2.01
C TYR A 92 1.49 19.98 2.51
N LEU A 93 1.50 19.01 1.60
CA LEU A 93 1.08 17.64 1.81
C LEU A 93 2.30 16.72 1.85
N GLU A 94 2.16 15.64 2.59
CA GLU A 94 3.17 14.60 2.74
C GLU A 94 2.52 13.22 2.55
N HIS A 95 3.11 12.44 1.64
CA HIS A 95 2.79 11.03 1.51
C HIS A 95 3.53 10.26 2.61
N LEU A 96 2.78 9.58 3.48
CA LEU A 96 3.29 8.67 4.51
C LEU A 96 3.39 7.25 3.96
N ASP A 97 4.12 6.38 4.65
CA ASP A 97 4.32 4.97 4.27
C ASP A 97 4.98 4.79 2.88
N ARG A 98 5.94 5.69 2.60
CA ARG A 98 6.65 5.87 1.32
C ARG A 98 7.48 4.68 0.83
N ASP A 99 7.67 3.68 1.67
CA ASP A 99 8.59 2.57 1.43
C ASP A 99 7.87 1.37 0.81
N THR A 100 6.54 1.34 0.84
CA THR A 100 5.73 0.21 0.35
C THR A 100 4.76 0.60 -0.76
N THR A 101 4.43 1.88 -0.93
CA THR A 101 3.53 2.36 -1.99
C THR A 101 4.07 3.59 -2.70
N PHE A 102 3.96 3.62 -4.02
CA PHE A 102 4.34 4.76 -4.87
C PHE A 102 3.09 5.33 -5.54
N LEU A 103 3.04 6.65 -5.68
CA LEU A 103 1.97 7.32 -6.41
C LEU A 103 2.25 7.24 -7.91
N ASP A 104 1.20 6.95 -8.69
CA ASP A 104 1.22 7.27 -10.10
C ASP A 104 1.32 8.79 -10.29
N ARG A 105 2.32 9.26 -11.05
CA ARG A 105 2.63 10.68 -11.16
C ARG A 105 1.55 11.46 -11.93
N GLU A 106 0.95 10.85 -12.95
CA GLU A 106 -0.07 11.52 -13.76
C GLU A 106 -1.35 11.68 -12.95
N PHE A 107 -1.78 10.61 -12.28
CA PHE A 107 -2.95 10.67 -11.40
C PHE A 107 -2.75 11.62 -10.21
N ALA A 108 -1.56 11.61 -9.60
CA ALA A 108 -1.25 12.51 -8.50
C ALA A 108 -1.25 13.98 -8.95
N ALA A 109 -0.63 14.29 -10.08
CA ALA A 109 -0.62 15.65 -10.64
C ALA A 109 -2.05 16.16 -10.91
N GLN A 110 -2.89 15.33 -11.54
CA GLN A 110 -4.29 15.68 -11.80
C GLN A 110 -5.09 15.89 -10.51
N THR A 111 -4.86 15.04 -9.50
CA THR A 111 -5.51 15.17 -8.19
C THR A 111 -5.13 16.50 -7.52
N LEU A 112 -3.85 16.89 -7.59
CA LEU A 112 -3.39 18.16 -7.03
C LEU A 112 -4.02 19.36 -7.74
N THR A 113 -4.25 19.29 -9.06
CA THR A 113 -4.99 20.34 -9.78
C THR A 113 -6.39 20.53 -9.19
N TYR A 114 -7.17 19.47 -9.01
CA TYR A 114 -8.49 19.57 -8.37
C TYR A 114 -8.42 20.07 -6.92
N MET A 115 -7.38 19.67 -6.18
CA MET A 115 -7.17 20.21 -4.83
C MET A 115 -6.90 21.71 -4.84
N THR A 116 -6.15 22.23 -5.83
CA THR A 116 -5.93 23.68 -5.96
C THR A 116 -7.20 24.44 -6.32
N GLU A 117 -8.14 23.84 -7.07
CA GLU A 117 -9.44 24.45 -7.34
C GLU A 117 -10.28 24.60 -6.06
N LEU A 118 -10.23 23.60 -5.18
CA LEU A 118 -10.92 23.63 -3.88
C LEU A 118 -10.22 24.57 -2.88
N TRP A 119 -8.90 24.49 -2.80
CA TRP A 119 -8.08 25.25 -1.84
C TRP A 119 -7.82 26.70 -2.27
N LYS A 120 -7.92 26.99 -3.57
CA LYS A 120 -7.73 28.31 -4.23
C LYS A 120 -6.32 28.90 -4.14
N HIS A 121 -5.38 28.12 -3.63
CA HIS A 121 -3.99 28.50 -3.47
C HIS A 121 -3.07 27.34 -3.86
N HIS A 122 -1.76 27.59 -3.87
CA HIS A 122 -0.76 26.57 -4.20
C HIS A 122 -0.87 25.34 -3.31
N VAL A 123 -0.77 24.15 -3.91
CA VAL A 123 -0.72 22.87 -3.22
C VAL A 123 0.54 22.13 -3.65
N ALA A 124 1.35 21.68 -2.68
CA ALA A 124 2.55 20.90 -2.92
C ALA A 124 2.47 19.56 -2.19
N LEU A 125 2.91 18.48 -2.81
CA LEU A 125 2.98 17.14 -2.24
C LEU A 125 4.41 16.62 -2.30
N THR A 126 4.98 16.28 -1.15
CA THR A 126 6.24 15.54 -1.06
C THR A 126 5.95 14.03 -1.02
N THR A 127 6.50 13.28 -1.97
CA THR A 127 6.41 11.80 -2.08
C THR A 127 7.78 11.20 -2.43
N LYS A 128 7.86 9.87 -2.63
CA LYS A 128 9.03 9.18 -3.21
C LYS A 128 8.67 8.48 -4.50
N ASP A 129 9.66 8.26 -5.36
CA ASP A 129 9.54 7.40 -6.54
C ASP A 129 10.06 5.97 -6.29
N ALA A 130 9.94 5.12 -7.30
CA ALA A 130 10.36 3.72 -7.23
C ALA A 130 11.88 3.54 -7.00
N GLN A 131 12.68 4.59 -7.14
CA GLN A 131 14.12 4.61 -6.83
C GLN A 131 14.39 5.20 -5.43
N ASN A 132 13.34 5.40 -4.62
CA ASN A 132 13.39 5.97 -3.28
C ASN A 132 13.84 7.44 -3.24
N ASN A 133 13.85 8.14 -4.40
CA ASN A 133 14.19 9.56 -4.45
C ASN A 133 13.00 10.40 -4.00
N VAL A 134 13.27 11.47 -3.25
CA VAL A 134 12.23 12.42 -2.85
C VAL A 134 11.79 13.25 -4.06
N VAL A 135 10.49 13.27 -4.32
CA VAL A 135 9.86 14.02 -5.40
C VAL A 135 8.85 15.00 -4.81
N ASN A 136 8.88 16.23 -5.30
CA ASN A 136 7.88 17.24 -4.96
C ASN A 136 6.99 17.49 -6.18
N LEU A 137 5.71 17.21 -6.04
CA LEU A 137 4.68 17.53 -7.03
C LEU A 137 3.99 18.83 -6.59
N THR A 138 3.75 19.74 -7.52
CA THR A 138 3.14 21.04 -7.21
C THR A 138 2.07 21.39 -8.22
N ALA A 139 0.96 21.94 -7.75
CA ALA A 139 -0.07 22.53 -8.58
C ALA A 139 -0.32 23.97 -8.14
N LYS A 140 -0.58 24.85 -9.10
CA LYS A 140 -0.95 26.24 -8.87
C LYS A 140 -2.39 26.44 -9.38
N PRO A 141 -3.18 27.30 -8.72
CA PRO A 141 -4.49 27.68 -9.24
C PRO A 141 -4.33 28.31 -10.63
N SER A 142 -5.31 28.02 -11.48
CA SER A 142 -5.46 28.52 -12.85
C SER A 142 -5.57 30.05 -12.92
#